data_AF-A0A6I0E3Q9-F1
#
_entry.id   AF-A0A6I0E3Q9-F1
#
_cell.length_a   1.000
_cell.length_b   1.000
_cell.length_c   1.000
_cell.angle_alpha   90.00
_cell.angle_beta   90.00
_cell.angle_gamma   90.00
#
_symmetry.space_group_name_H-M   'P 1'
#
loop_
_entity.id
_entity.type
_entity.pdbx_description
1 polymer ?
#
loop_
_entity_poly.entity_id
_entity_poly.type
_entity_poly.pdbx_seq_one_letter_code
_entity_poly.pdbx_strand_id
1 'polypeptide(L)'
;VYEWANSMASYGELASYIPELTKVDASKSAIVIGDLKENILDVGNGVDVRVSIQSVIKPFLYIYALEKGVPANQISFIEATALKFNTDAVMQPDQRKNLPGHPLNNAGAISSAGSIVNFDDFINFMRVLTDNDNLEVMVNVFESEMQTNGNNRAISQRLLETGRFSNENSSDKALEYYTKACAIGVTAYDITNACLVLANGGRKGNQQIIKEDNIVRAINAMNTYGLYEHTGEISLLAAGARALSCKSGVGGLIINVDPGRGAFCTYGPKLDSAGNSVFGKYALIPLNNLLAAPNGMRLSSEEIIRSLSKELVD
;
A
#
# COMPACT_ATOMS: atom_id res chain seq x y z
N VAL A 1 -5.58 7.73 20.28
CA VAL A 1 -4.73 7.12 19.21
C VAL A 1 -3.89 8.18 18.53
N TYR A 2 -4.50 9.19 17.90
CA TYR A 2 -3.77 10.26 17.21
C TYR A 2 -2.65 10.89 18.04
N GLU A 3 -2.96 11.43 19.23
CA GLU A 3 -1.97 12.12 20.08
C GLU A 3 -0.75 11.25 20.41
N TRP A 4 -0.98 9.98 20.73
CA TRP A 4 0.08 9.03 21.02
C TRP A 4 0.90 8.69 19.77
N ALA A 5 0.27 8.36 18.64
CA ALA A 5 0.99 8.13 17.40
C ALA A 5 1.83 9.35 16.98
N ASN A 6 1.29 10.55 17.19
CA ASN A 6 1.98 11.81 16.92
C ASN A 6 3.18 12.03 17.84
N SER A 7 3.11 11.64 19.13
CA SER A 7 4.26 11.72 20.04
C SER A 7 5.39 10.77 19.65
N MET A 8 5.08 9.66 18.97
CA MET A 8 6.10 8.71 18.48
C MET A 8 6.72 9.12 17.14
N ALA A 9 6.11 10.04 16.40
CA ALA A 9 6.57 10.41 15.06
C ALA A 9 8.01 10.96 15.03
N SER A 10 8.52 11.48 16.16
CA SER A 10 9.90 11.97 16.28
C SER A 10 10.98 10.89 16.17
N TYR A 11 10.62 9.61 16.25
CA TYR A 11 11.56 8.48 16.09
C TYR A 11 11.83 8.11 14.63
N GLY A 12 11.23 8.81 13.67
CA GLY A 12 11.45 8.60 12.24
C GLY A 12 12.09 9.79 11.55
N GLU A 13 12.52 9.57 10.32
CA GLU A 13 13.17 10.56 9.45
C GLU A 13 12.45 10.67 8.10
N LEU A 14 12.58 11.80 7.41
CA LEU A 14 12.00 11.93 6.07
C LEU A 14 12.73 11.02 5.07
N ALA A 15 11.98 10.46 4.11
CA ALA A 15 12.57 9.78 2.97
C ALA A 15 13.43 10.76 2.16
N SER A 16 14.67 10.36 1.87
CA SER A 16 15.68 11.23 1.26
C SER A 16 16.30 10.67 -0.03
N TYR A 17 15.82 9.54 -0.53
CA TYR A 17 16.37 8.91 -1.74
C TYR A 17 16.00 9.68 -3.03
N ILE A 18 14.93 10.49 -3.01
CA ILE A 18 14.64 11.51 -4.02
C ILE A 18 14.39 12.88 -3.38
N PRO A 19 14.81 13.99 -4.01
CA PRO A 19 14.65 15.35 -3.47
C PRO A 19 13.20 15.75 -3.19
N GLU A 20 12.22 15.21 -3.91
CA GLU A 20 10.82 15.61 -3.81
C GLU A 20 10.19 15.15 -2.49
N LEU A 21 10.65 14.02 -1.93
CA LEU A 21 10.12 13.48 -0.68
C LEU A 21 10.63 14.22 0.57
N THR A 22 11.74 14.97 0.46
CA THR A 22 12.26 15.78 1.58
C THR A 22 11.56 17.14 1.69
N LYS A 23 10.80 17.55 0.68
CA LYS A 23 10.10 18.84 0.64
C LYS A 23 8.78 18.87 1.43
N VAL A 24 8.38 17.73 1.98
CA VAL A 24 7.13 17.61 2.75
C VAL A 24 7.27 18.20 4.16
N ASP A 25 6.19 18.75 4.69
CA ASP A 25 6.17 19.27 6.06
C ASP A 25 6.15 18.11 7.07
N ALA A 26 7.29 17.90 7.73
CA ALA A 26 7.50 16.81 8.67
C ALA A 26 6.62 16.88 9.94
N SER A 27 5.94 18.00 10.18
CA SER A 27 5.02 18.19 11.30
C SER A 27 3.58 17.76 11.00
N LYS A 28 3.30 17.36 9.76
CA LYS A 28 1.96 16.97 9.30
C LYS A 28 1.69 15.51 9.61
N SER A 29 0.54 15.26 10.22
CA SER A 29 0.02 13.90 10.39
C SER A 29 -1.50 13.90 10.36
N ALA A 30 -2.07 12.76 9.97
CA ALA A 30 -3.52 12.58 9.91
C ALA A 30 -3.93 11.13 10.04
N ILE A 31 -5.13 10.91 10.57
CA ILE A 31 -5.86 9.64 10.49
C ILE A 31 -7.19 9.95 9.84
N VAL A 32 -7.57 9.18 8.82
CA VAL A 32 -8.92 9.16 8.26
C VAL A 32 -9.42 7.73 8.37
N ILE A 33 -10.62 7.55 8.92
CA ILE A 33 -11.25 6.26 9.18
C ILE A 33 -12.70 6.32 8.72
N GLY A 34 -13.19 5.26 8.09
CA GLY A 34 -14.59 5.16 7.72
C GLY A 34 -15.18 3.78 7.90
N ASP A 35 -16.51 3.73 7.91
CA ASP A 35 -17.30 2.50 7.95
C ASP A 35 -18.11 2.28 6.65
N LEU A 36 -18.76 1.12 6.54
CA LEU A 36 -19.63 0.81 5.38
C LEU A 36 -20.95 1.59 5.34
N LYS A 37 -21.22 2.44 6.33
CA LYS A 37 -22.39 3.34 6.35
C LYS A 37 -22.01 4.75 5.90
N GLU A 38 -20.84 4.91 5.27
CA GLU A 38 -20.32 6.18 4.77
C GLU A 38 -20.04 7.21 5.88
N ASN A 39 -19.93 6.78 7.14
CA ASN A 39 -19.42 7.65 8.18
C ASN A 39 -17.91 7.72 8.03
N ILE A 40 -17.37 8.91 7.77
CA ILE A 40 -15.93 9.17 7.72
C ILE A 40 -15.58 10.16 8.81
N LEU A 41 -14.57 9.82 9.60
CA LEU A 41 -13.98 10.68 10.61
C LEU A 41 -12.52 10.90 10.26
N ASP A 42 -12.07 12.13 10.45
CA ASP A 42 -10.68 12.51 10.31
C ASP A 42 -10.17 13.26 11.54
N VAL A 43 -8.86 13.19 11.75
CA VAL A 43 -8.17 13.94 12.79
C VAL A 43 -6.74 14.22 12.37
N GLY A 44 -6.29 15.45 12.63
CA GLY A 44 -4.91 15.87 12.45
C GLY A 44 -4.75 17.07 11.54
N ASN A 45 -3.54 17.62 11.49
CA ASN A 45 -3.23 18.82 10.72
C ASN A 45 -2.77 18.51 9.28
N GLY A 46 -2.76 17.22 8.91
CA GLY A 46 -2.30 16.70 7.62
C GLY A 46 -3.40 16.06 6.75
N VAL A 47 -4.69 16.23 7.09
CA VAL A 47 -5.81 15.54 6.40
C VAL A 47 -5.88 15.92 4.92
N ASP A 48 -5.70 17.21 4.61
CA ASP A 48 -5.76 17.76 3.25
C ASP A 48 -4.40 17.74 2.52
N VAL A 49 -3.36 17.16 3.13
CA VAL A 49 -2.03 17.15 2.52
C VAL A 49 -2.01 16.15 1.38
N ARG A 50 -1.76 16.68 0.17
CA ARG A 50 -1.58 15.86 -1.03
C ARG A 50 -0.16 15.31 -1.09
N VAL A 51 -0.03 13.99 -1.14
CA VAL A 51 1.24 13.28 -1.22
C VAL A 51 1.22 12.24 -2.34
N SER A 52 2.41 11.85 -2.80
CA SER A 52 2.58 10.72 -3.71
C SER A 52 2.10 9.43 -3.03
N ILE A 53 1.18 8.69 -3.66
CA ILE A 53 0.61 7.45 -3.11
C ILE A 53 1.67 6.35 -2.90
N GLN A 54 2.72 6.35 -3.71
CA GLN A 54 3.82 5.39 -3.65
C GLN A 54 3.31 3.94 -3.61
N SER A 55 3.97 3.05 -2.86
CA SER A 55 3.63 1.62 -2.81
C SER A 55 2.23 1.30 -2.26
N VAL A 56 1.47 2.26 -1.75
CA VAL A 56 0.04 2.08 -1.43
C VAL A 56 -0.78 1.85 -2.70
N ILE A 57 -0.28 2.19 -3.88
CA ILE A 57 -0.96 1.91 -5.16
C ILE A 57 -0.98 0.42 -5.54
N LYS A 58 -0.09 -0.40 -4.98
CA LYS A 58 0.15 -1.78 -5.45
C LYS A 58 -1.05 -2.71 -5.33
N PRO A 59 -1.85 -2.70 -4.24
CA PRO A 59 -3.10 -3.47 -4.19
C PRO A 59 -4.06 -3.06 -5.31
N PHE A 60 -4.16 -1.77 -5.63
CA PHE A 60 -5.04 -1.27 -6.69
C PHE A 60 -4.54 -1.64 -8.09
N LEU A 61 -3.22 -1.61 -8.34
CA LEU A 61 -2.64 -2.14 -9.58
C LEU A 61 -2.91 -3.63 -9.74
N TYR A 62 -2.78 -4.40 -8.66
CA TYR A 62 -3.07 -5.83 -8.68
C TYR A 62 -4.53 -6.11 -9.02
N ILE A 63 -5.46 -5.42 -8.34
CA ILE A 63 -6.89 -5.48 -8.63
C ILE A 63 -7.17 -5.13 -10.08
N TYR A 64 -6.62 -4.02 -10.58
CA TYR A 64 -6.84 -3.58 -11.95
C TYR A 64 -6.39 -4.62 -12.96
N ALA A 65 -5.22 -5.23 -12.77
CA ALA A 65 -4.72 -6.29 -13.64
C ALA A 65 -5.65 -7.52 -13.66
N LEU A 66 -6.18 -7.92 -12.50
CA LEU A 66 -7.17 -9.00 -12.41
C LEU A 66 -8.50 -8.65 -13.10
N GLU A 67 -8.97 -7.41 -12.98
CA GLU A 67 -10.18 -6.91 -13.67
C GLU A 67 -9.99 -6.89 -15.20
N LYS A 68 -8.76 -6.63 -15.68
CA LYS A 68 -8.39 -6.76 -17.10
C LYS A 68 -8.20 -8.21 -17.55
N GLY A 69 -8.44 -9.18 -16.67
CA GLY A 69 -8.40 -10.60 -16.99
C GLY A 69 -7.00 -11.21 -16.99
N VAL A 70 -5.99 -10.52 -16.45
CA VAL A 70 -4.66 -11.12 -16.28
C VAL A 70 -4.74 -12.16 -15.16
N PRO A 71 -4.40 -13.45 -15.42
CA PRO A 71 -4.43 -14.47 -14.40
C PRO A 71 -3.47 -14.14 -13.24
N ALA A 72 -3.91 -14.37 -12.00
CA ALA A 72 -3.11 -14.07 -10.80
C ALA A 72 -1.71 -14.72 -10.84
N ASN A 73 -1.61 -15.94 -11.35
CA ASN A 73 -0.36 -16.70 -11.48
C ASN A 73 0.57 -16.20 -12.61
N GLN A 74 0.12 -15.28 -13.46
CA GLN A 74 0.97 -14.58 -14.42
C GLN A 74 1.46 -13.24 -13.84
N ILE A 75 0.74 -12.68 -12.87
CA ILE A 75 1.15 -11.45 -12.18
C ILE A 75 2.30 -11.76 -11.22
N SER A 76 2.15 -12.79 -10.40
CA SER A 76 3.12 -13.21 -9.39
C SER A 76 2.93 -14.68 -9.01
N PHE A 77 3.96 -15.29 -8.43
CA PHE A 77 3.87 -16.65 -7.86
C PHE A 77 3.50 -16.56 -6.39
N ILE A 78 2.20 -16.62 -6.08
CA ILE A 78 1.72 -16.61 -4.69
C ILE A 78 2.07 -17.95 -4.03
N GLU A 79 3.26 -18.04 -3.45
CA GLU A 79 3.54 -18.93 -2.32
C GLU A 79 4.09 -18.09 -1.16
N ALA A 80 3.56 -18.33 0.04
CA ALA A 80 4.00 -17.69 1.27
C ALA A 80 5.41 -18.18 1.64
N THR A 81 6.44 -17.57 1.06
CA THR A 81 7.83 -17.83 1.44
C THR A 81 8.35 -16.70 2.33
N ALA A 82 8.87 -17.06 3.49
CA ALA A 82 9.38 -16.17 4.54
C ALA A 82 10.79 -15.63 4.25
N LEU A 83 11.08 -15.26 3.00
CA LEU A 83 12.41 -14.78 2.63
C LEU A 83 12.55 -13.28 2.89
N LYS A 84 13.66 -12.90 3.56
CA LYS A 84 14.03 -11.51 3.80
C LYS A 84 14.15 -10.74 2.48
N PHE A 85 13.81 -9.45 2.52
CA PHE A 85 13.95 -8.52 1.41
C PHE A 85 15.45 -8.42 1.04
N ASN A 86 15.86 -9.18 0.03
CA ASN A 86 17.17 -9.03 -0.61
C ASN A 86 16.93 -8.85 -2.09
N THR A 87 17.74 -8.00 -2.72
CA THR A 87 17.74 -7.75 -4.17
C THR A 87 17.97 -9.02 -4.99
N ASP A 88 18.50 -10.08 -4.37
CA ASP A 88 18.66 -11.41 -4.97
C ASP A 88 17.35 -12.24 -4.98
N ALA A 89 16.34 -11.84 -4.22
CA ALA A 89 15.02 -12.50 -4.12
C ALA A 89 13.98 -11.96 -5.12
N VAL A 90 14.43 -11.26 -6.18
CA VAL A 90 13.58 -10.89 -7.33
C VAL A 90 12.97 -12.14 -7.97
N MET A 91 13.63 -13.30 -7.82
CA MET A 91 13.18 -14.64 -8.20
C MET A 91 13.54 -15.63 -7.09
N GLN A 92 12.73 -16.67 -6.87
CA GLN A 92 13.11 -17.75 -5.97
C GLN A 92 14.29 -18.54 -6.59
N PRO A 93 15.35 -18.86 -5.84
CA PRO A 93 16.53 -19.59 -6.35
C PRO A 93 16.26 -21.03 -6.80
N ASP A 94 15.08 -21.60 -6.53
CA ASP A 94 14.82 -23.02 -6.74
C ASP A 94 13.82 -23.28 -7.88
N GLN A 95 14.39 -23.57 -9.06
CA GLN A 95 13.92 -24.39 -10.20
C GLN A 95 12.43 -24.49 -10.60
N ARG A 96 11.52 -23.66 -10.07
CA ARG A 96 10.10 -23.61 -10.49
C ARG A 96 9.65 -22.15 -10.72
N LYS A 97 9.87 -21.71 -11.96
CA LYS A 97 9.21 -20.58 -12.66
C LYS A 97 9.52 -19.16 -12.14
N ASN A 98 10.55 -18.52 -12.70
CA ASN A 98 10.55 -17.27 -13.50
C ASN A 98 9.47 -16.16 -13.30
N LEU A 99 8.78 -16.09 -12.17
CA LEU A 99 7.69 -15.14 -11.89
C LEU A 99 8.03 -14.24 -10.69
N PRO A 100 7.45 -13.02 -10.62
CA PRO A 100 7.60 -12.14 -9.45
C PRO A 100 7.21 -12.81 -8.14
N GLY A 101 7.95 -12.52 -7.07
CA GLY A 101 7.70 -13.09 -5.73
C GLY A 101 6.25 -12.94 -5.23
N HIS A 102 5.70 -11.72 -5.17
CA HIS A 102 4.31 -11.50 -4.74
C HIS A 102 3.75 -10.19 -5.35
N PRO A 103 2.42 -9.97 -5.43
CA PRO A 103 1.87 -8.86 -6.20
C PRO A 103 2.15 -7.47 -5.57
N LEU A 104 2.54 -7.43 -4.28
CA LEU A 104 2.79 -6.18 -3.55
C LEU A 104 4.28 -5.80 -3.44
N ASN A 105 5.19 -6.57 -4.05
CA ASN A 105 6.56 -6.11 -4.29
C ASN A 105 6.64 -5.33 -5.61
N ASN A 106 7.82 -4.76 -5.91
CA ASN A 106 7.99 -3.96 -7.12
C ASN A 106 7.84 -4.81 -8.39
N ALA A 107 8.35 -6.03 -8.42
CA ALA A 107 8.23 -6.92 -9.58
C ALA A 107 6.76 -7.29 -9.89
N GLY A 108 5.97 -7.63 -8.87
CA GLY A 108 4.55 -7.92 -9.01
C GLY A 108 3.74 -6.68 -9.40
N ALA A 109 4.11 -5.52 -8.88
CA ALA A 109 3.46 -4.25 -9.23
C ALA A 109 3.77 -3.80 -10.67
N ILE A 110 5.02 -3.93 -11.13
CA ILE A 110 5.41 -3.67 -12.54
C ILE A 110 4.71 -4.68 -13.46
N SER A 111 4.69 -5.96 -13.07
CA SER A 111 3.94 -7.00 -13.77
C SER A 111 2.44 -6.68 -13.88
N SER A 112 1.84 -6.13 -12.81
CA SER A 112 0.44 -5.69 -12.80
C SER A 112 0.22 -4.47 -13.71
N ALA A 113 1.13 -3.49 -13.65
CA ALA A 113 1.09 -2.28 -14.48
C ALA A 113 1.18 -2.59 -15.99
N GLY A 114 1.80 -3.71 -16.38
CA GLY A 114 1.81 -4.18 -17.76
C GLY A 114 0.45 -4.54 -18.35
N SER A 115 -0.62 -4.59 -17.53
CA SER A 115 -2.01 -4.72 -18.01
C SER A 115 -2.62 -3.40 -18.49
N ILE A 116 -1.99 -2.26 -18.19
CA ILE A 116 -2.49 -0.94 -18.53
C ILE A 116 -2.18 -0.65 -20.01
N VAL A 117 -3.23 -0.46 -20.81
CA VAL A 117 -3.11 -0.08 -22.23
C VAL A 117 -2.98 1.44 -22.36
N ASN A 118 -3.88 2.18 -21.71
CA ASN A 118 -3.85 3.62 -21.54
C ASN A 118 -3.84 3.96 -20.04
N PHE A 119 -2.93 4.82 -19.61
CA PHE A 119 -2.84 5.25 -18.22
C PHE A 119 -4.09 6.03 -17.77
N ASP A 120 -4.78 6.71 -18.68
CA ASP A 120 -6.02 7.42 -18.37
C ASP A 120 -7.13 6.47 -17.90
N ASP A 121 -7.15 5.22 -18.41
CA ASP A 121 -8.12 4.22 -17.94
C ASP A 121 -7.84 3.82 -16.48
N PHE A 122 -6.56 3.72 -16.12
CA PHE A 122 -6.14 3.41 -14.75
C PHE A 122 -6.39 4.59 -13.81
N ILE A 123 -6.09 5.83 -14.23
CA ILE A 123 -6.36 7.00 -13.40
C ILE A 123 -7.87 7.19 -13.20
N ASN A 124 -8.69 6.96 -14.23
CA ASN A 124 -10.15 7.01 -14.10
C ASN A 124 -10.69 5.91 -13.18
N PHE A 125 -10.10 4.70 -13.23
CA PHE A 125 -10.41 3.66 -12.24
C PHE A 125 -10.12 4.14 -10.82
N MET A 126 -8.97 4.78 -10.58
CA MET A 126 -8.66 5.35 -9.27
C MET A 126 -9.61 6.48 -8.87
N ARG A 127 -9.96 7.40 -9.78
CA ARG A 127 -10.92 8.50 -9.53
C ARG A 127 -12.27 7.98 -9.05
N VAL A 128 -12.77 6.91 -9.68
CA VAL A 128 -14.01 6.24 -9.27
C VAL A 128 -13.89 5.67 -7.84
N LEU A 129 -12.77 5.02 -7.51
CA LEU A 129 -12.56 4.44 -6.18
C LEU A 129 -12.42 5.51 -5.09
N THR A 130 -11.67 6.57 -5.36
CA THR A 130 -11.40 7.64 -4.37
C THR A 130 -12.53 8.65 -4.24
N ASP A 131 -13.47 8.66 -5.20
CA ASP A 131 -14.47 9.73 -5.34
C ASP A 131 -13.85 11.11 -5.59
N ASN A 132 -12.81 11.15 -6.43
CA ASN A 132 -12.08 12.38 -6.71
C ASN A 132 -11.70 12.45 -8.19
N ASP A 133 -12.47 13.21 -8.98
CA ASP A 133 -12.23 13.38 -10.42
C ASP A 133 -10.94 14.16 -10.75
N ASN A 134 -10.35 14.83 -9.76
CA ASN A 134 -9.16 15.66 -9.91
C ASN A 134 -7.86 14.95 -9.52
N LEU A 135 -7.86 13.61 -9.40
CA LEU A 135 -6.61 12.87 -9.23
C LEU A 135 -5.71 13.07 -10.44
N GLU A 136 -4.45 13.41 -10.17
CA GLU A 136 -3.41 13.63 -11.16
C GLU A 136 -2.06 13.12 -10.66
N VAL A 137 -1.17 12.84 -11.61
CA VAL A 137 0.23 12.48 -11.36
C VAL A 137 1.01 13.72 -10.93
N MET A 138 1.77 13.59 -9.84
CA MET A 138 2.75 14.58 -9.42
C MET A 138 3.97 14.51 -10.33
N VAL A 139 3.99 15.32 -11.39
CA VAL A 139 5.02 15.27 -12.46
C VAL A 139 6.45 15.33 -11.90
N ASN A 140 6.72 16.23 -10.95
CA ASN A 140 8.05 16.35 -10.34
C ASN A 140 8.49 15.05 -9.64
N VAL A 141 7.57 14.35 -8.96
CA VAL A 141 7.88 13.07 -8.30
C VAL A 141 8.12 11.99 -9.35
N PHE A 142 7.27 11.93 -10.37
CA PHE A 142 7.42 10.98 -11.47
C PHE A 142 8.78 11.12 -12.17
N GLU A 143 9.17 12.35 -12.53
CA GLU A 143 10.45 12.62 -13.20
C GLU A 143 11.65 12.23 -12.32
N SER A 144 11.60 12.56 -11.03
CA SER A 144 12.65 12.25 -10.06
C SER A 144 12.81 10.74 -9.84
N GLU A 145 11.70 10.01 -9.69
CA GLU A 145 11.69 8.54 -9.60
C GLU A 145 12.23 7.92 -10.89
N MET A 146 11.84 8.41 -12.07
CA MET A 146 12.31 7.88 -13.37
C MET A 146 13.82 8.05 -13.59
N GLN A 147 14.41 9.12 -13.05
CA GLN A 147 15.85 9.38 -13.10
C GLN A 147 16.66 8.47 -12.16
N THR A 148 16.07 8.05 -11.03
CA THR A 148 16.74 7.26 -9.99
C THR A 148 16.32 5.78 -9.99
N ASN A 149 15.57 5.34 -11.01
CA ASN A 149 14.85 4.06 -11.06
C ASN A 149 15.70 2.79 -11.33
N GLY A 150 17.00 2.79 -11.03
CA GLY A 150 17.94 1.72 -11.44
C GLY A 150 17.49 0.31 -11.04
N ASN A 151 17.03 0.15 -9.80
CA ASN A 151 16.53 -1.15 -9.30
C ASN A 151 15.29 -1.63 -10.06
N ASN A 152 14.32 -0.75 -10.33
CA ASN A 152 13.11 -1.17 -11.06
C ASN A 152 13.38 -1.39 -12.55
N ARG A 153 14.38 -0.71 -13.15
CA ARG A 153 14.86 -1.04 -14.50
C ARG A 153 15.42 -2.46 -14.55
N ALA A 154 16.24 -2.85 -13.59
CA ALA A 154 16.76 -4.22 -13.49
C ALA A 154 15.62 -5.25 -13.31
N ILE A 155 14.63 -4.95 -12.47
CA ILE A 155 13.44 -5.79 -12.30
C ILE A 155 12.65 -5.93 -13.61
N SER A 156 12.43 -4.83 -14.33
CA SER A 156 11.68 -4.82 -15.60
C SER A 156 12.40 -5.63 -16.67
N GLN A 157 13.72 -5.48 -16.76
CA GLN A 157 14.55 -6.29 -17.66
C GLN A 157 14.45 -7.78 -17.33
N ARG A 158 14.47 -8.12 -16.04
CA ARG A 158 14.31 -9.50 -15.61
C ARG A 158 12.93 -10.08 -15.98
N LEU A 159 11.87 -9.29 -15.80
CA LEU A 159 10.50 -9.67 -16.21
C LEU A 159 10.39 -9.92 -17.73
N LEU A 160 11.10 -9.13 -18.53
CA LEU A 160 11.19 -9.35 -19.97
C LEU A 160 11.89 -10.68 -20.29
N GLU A 161 13.06 -10.93 -19.71
CA GLU A 161 13.81 -12.18 -19.93
C GLU A 161 13.05 -13.43 -19.50
N THR A 162 12.19 -13.32 -18.49
CA THR A 162 11.36 -14.43 -18.02
C THR A 162 10.06 -14.61 -18.79
N GLY A 163 9.81 -13.79 -19.81
CA GLY A 163 8.66 -13.90 -20.70
C GLY A 163 7.37 -13.32 -20.14
N ARG A 164 7.43 -12.51 -19.07
CA ARG A 164 6.25 -11.76 -18.60
C ARG A 164 5.83 -10.72 -19.63
N PHE A 165 6.81 -10.10 -20.29
CA PHE A 165 6.62 -9.12 -21.35
C PHE A 165 7.07 -9.69 -22.68
N SER A 166 6.36 -9.34 -23.76
CA SER A 166 6.64 -9.89 -25.09
C SER A 166 7.84 -9.24 -25.78
N ASN A 167 8.18 -8.01 -25.38
CA ASN A 167 9.28 -7.22 -25.93
C ASN A 167 9.65 -6.06 -25.00
N GLU A 168 10.79 -5.42 -25.30
CA GLU A 168 11.34 -4.28 -24.55
C GLU A 168 10.34 -3.13 -24.40
N ASN A 169 9.67 -2.72 -25.49
CA ASN A 169 8.67 -1.65 -25.44
C ASN A 169 7.55 -1.92 -24.42
N SER A 170 7.05 -3.16 -24.35
CA SER A 170 6.03 -3.53 -23.36
C SER A 170 6.56 -3.54 -21.92
N SER A 171 7.83 -3.87 -21.73
CA SER A 171 8.51 -3.81 -20.42
C SER A 171 8.70 -2.36 -19.96
N ASP A 172 9.25 -1.50 -20.83
CA ASP A 172 9.48 -0.09 -20.54
C ASP A 172 8.18 0.65 -20.22
N LYS A 173 7.13 0.37 -20.99
CA LYS A 173 5.81 0.95 -20.76
C LYS A 173 5.21 0.51 -19.42
N ALA A 174 5.39 -0.75 -19.03
CA ALA A 174 4.94 -1.25 -17.73
C ALA A 174 5.68 -0.57 -16.57
N LEU A 175 6.99 -0.39 -16.71
CA LEU A 175 7.82 0.34 -15.75
C LEU A 175 7.40 1.82 -15.64
N GLU A 176 7.18 2.49 -16.77
CA GLU A 176 6.73 3.87 -16.82
C GLU A 176 5.37 4.03 -16.13
N TYR A 177 4.41 3.17 -16.45
CA TYR A 177 3.07 3.20 -15.85
C TYR A 177 3.06 2.85 -14.37
N TYR A 178 3.88 1.90 -13.94
CA TYR A 178 4.09 1.66 -12.51
C TYR A 178 4.62 2.91 -11.81
N THR A 179 5.61 3.57 -12.40
CA THR A 179 6.22 4.78 -11.82
C THR A 179 5.24 5.95 -11.79
N LYS A 180 4.44 6.14 -12.86
CA LYS A 180 3.34 7.11 -12.88
C LYS A 180 2.27 6.81 -11.83
N ALA A 181 1.89 5.54 -11.66
CA ALA A 181 0.92 5.10 -10.67
C ALA A 181 1.39 5.39 -9.23
N CYS A 182 2.66 5.13 -8.94
CA CYS A 182 3.27 5.51 -7.65
C CYS A 182 3.24 7.02 -7.41
N ALA A 183 3.36 7.83 -8.46
CA ALA A 183 3.38 9.29 -8.37
C ALA A 183 1.99 9.96 -8.37
N ILE A 184 0.88 9.21 -8.33
CA ILE A 184 -0.46 9.81 -8.21
C ILE A 184 -0.55 10.55 -6.86
N GLY A 185 -0.93 11.82 -6.92
CA GLY A 185 -1.05 12.68 -5.73
C GLY A 185 -2.42 12.50 -5.07
N VAL A 186 -2.44 12.05 -3.83
CA VAL A 186 -3.64 11.70 -3.05
C VAL A 186 -3.59 12.29 -1.65
N THR A 187 -4.73 12.46 -1.02
CA THR A 187 -4.89 12.72 0.42
C THR A 187 -5.17 11.41 1.17
N ALA A 188 -5.09 11.43 2.50
CA ALA A 188 -5.52 10.30 3.32
C ALA A 188 -7.04 10.03 3.16
N TYR A 189 -7.83 11.07 2.87
CA TYR A 189 -9.26 10.95 2.61
C TYR A 189 -9.55 10.20 1.31
N ASP A 190 -8.89 10.59 0.21
CA ASP A 190 -9.02 9.93 -1.11
C ASP A 190 -8.81 8.42 -0.99
N ILE A 191 -7.73 8.03 -0.32
CA ILE A 191 -7.37 6.62 -0.19
C ILE A 191 -8.27 5.88 0.80
N THR A 192 -8.80 6.55 1.82
CA THR A 192 -9.80 5.93 2.70
C THR A 192 -11.06 5.58 1.92
N ASN A 193 -11.56 6.46 1.03
CA ASN A 193 -12.68 6.15 0.14
C ASN A 193 -12.40 4.93 -0.74
N ALA A 194 -11.23 4.87 -1.38
CA ALA A 194 -10.86 3.72 -2.20
C ALA A 194 -10.81 2.42 -1.40
N CYS A 195 -10.28 2.48 -0.17
CA CYS A 195 -10.24 1.34 0.74
C CYS A 195 -11.64 0.93 1.24
N LEU A 196 -12.58 1.86 1.41
CA LEU A 196 -13.97 1.55 1.74
C LEU A 196 -14.68 0.78 0.63
N VAL A 197 -14.39 1.07 -0.64
CA VAL A 197 -14.87 0.23 -1.75
C VAL A 197 -14.36 -1.20 -1.60
N LEU A 198 -13.10 -1.40 -1.21
CA LEU A 198 -12.56 -2.75 -0.96
C LEU A 198 -13.23 -3.42 0.25
N ALA A 199 -13.41 -2.69 1.35
CA ALA A 199 -14.09 -3.18 2.54
C ALA A 199 -15.55 -3.58 2.24
N ASN A 200 -16.20 -2.89 1.31
CA ASN A 200 -17.57 -3.14 0.86
C ASN A 200 -17.69 -4.19 -0.27
N GLY A 201 -16.69 -5.08 -0.40
CA GLY A 201 -16.72 -6.13 -1.42
C GLY A 201 -16.65 -5.62 -2.86
N GLY A 202 -16.02 -4.46 -3.09
CA GLY A 202 -15.88 -3.85 -4.41
C GLY A 202 -17.08 -2.99 -4.83
N ARG A 203 -17.97 -2.62 -3.90
CA ARG A 203 -19.19 -1.85 -4.19
C ARG A 203 -19.08 -0.39 -3.80
N LYS A 204 -19.64 0.48 -4.62
CA LYS A 204 -19.89 1.90 -4.33
C LYS A 204 -21.37 2.19 -4.56
N GLY A 205 -22.10 2.48 -3.49
CA GLY A 205 -23.57 2.47 -3.51
C GLY A 205 -24.13 1.14 -4.06
N ASN A 206 -24.96 1.23 -5.09
CA ASN A 206 -25.56 0.05 -5.73
C ASN A 206 -24.71 -0.56 -6.85
N GLN A 207 -23.58 0.05 -7.20
CA GLN A 207 -22.75 -0.37 -8.32
C GLN A 207 -21.62 -1.30 -7.86
N GLN A 208 -21.44 -2.40 -8.59
CA GLN A 208 -20.27 -3.28 -8.45
C GLN A 208 -19.13 -2.71 -9.31
N ILE A 209 -18.10 -2.19 -8.66
CA ILE A 209 -16.94 -1.59 -9.33
C ILE A 209 -15.83 -2.62 -9.58
N ILE A 210 -15.60 -3.51 -8.60
CA ILE A 210 -14.57 -4.55 -8.63
C ILE A 210 -15.22 -5.90 -8.32
N LYS A 211 -14.84 -6.98 -8.98
CA LYS A 211 -15.37 -8.32 -8.67
C LYS A 211 -14.92 -8.79 -7.28
N GLU A 212 -15.81 -9.42 -6.53
CA GLU A 212 -15.53 -9.91 -5.18
C GLU A 212 -14.32 -10.85 -5.10
N ASP A 213 -14.14 -11.77 -6.06
CA ASP A 213 -12.96 -12.66 -6.09
C ASP A 213 -11.63 -11.89 -6.17
N ASN A 214 -11.62 -10.77 -6.91
CA ASN A 214 -10.45 -9.93 -7.06
C ASN A 214 -10.15 -9.14 -5.78
N ILE A 215 -11.19 -8.72 -5.05
CA ILE A 215 -11.04 -8.15 -3.70
C ILE A 215 -10.43 -9.18 -2.74
N VAL A 216 -10.97 -10.40 -2.70
CA VAL A 216 -10.47 -11.47 -1.82
C VAL A 216 -8.98 -11.72 -2.07
N ARG A 217 -8.55 -11.80 -3.34
CA ARG A 217 -7.13 -11.95 -3.70
C ARG A 217 -6.28 -10.79 -3.21
N ALA A 218 -6.74 -9.55 -3.40
CA ALA A 218 -6.00 -8.37 -2.98
C ALA A 218 -5.88 -8.27 -1.45
N ILE A 219 -6.96 -8.53 -0.72
CA ILE A 219 -6.99 -8.56 0.75
C ILE A 219 -6.05 -9.65 1.28
N ASN A 220 -6.07 -10.84 0.70
CA ASN A 220 -5.13 -11.90 1.08
C ASN A 220 -3.67 -11.51 0.83
N ALA A 221 -3.38 -10.86 -0.31
CA ALA A 221 -2.04 -10.35 -0.56
C ALA A 221 -1.62 -9.27 0.46
N MET A 222 -2.54 -8.39 0.86
CA MET A 222 -2.28 -7.36 1.88
C MET A 222 -2.02 -7.98 3.26
N ASN A 223 -2.78 -9.01 3.64
CA ASN A 223 -2.56 -9.76 4.89
C ASN A 223 -1.18 -10.41 4.95
N THR A 224 -0.66 -10.88 3.82
CA THR A 224 0.62 -11.60 3.79
C THR A 224 1.83 -10.69 3.57
N TYR A 225 1.68 -9.57 2.85
CA TYR A 225 2.82 -8.80 2.32
C TYR A 225 2.73 -7.27 2.53
N GLY A 226 1.81 -6.80 3.38
CA GLY A 226 1.45 -5.38 3.50
C GLY A 226 2.54 -4.42 3.99
N LEU A 227 3.31 -4.84 5.01
CA LEU A 227 4.24 -4.00 5.79
C LEU A 227 5.70 -4.45 5.63
N TYR A 228 6.07 -4.96 4.46
CA TYR A 228 7.44 -5.41 4.16
C TYR A 228 7.92 -6.46 5.20
N GLU A 229 9.15 -6.35 5.70
CA GLU A 229 9.73 -7.25 6.71
C GLU A 229 8.95 -7.30 8.02
N HIS A 230 8.21 -6.24 8.39
CA HIS A 230 7.47 -6.18 9.65
C HIS A 230 6.10 -6.84 9.60
N THR A 231 5.65 -7.37 8.45
CA THR A 231 4.31 -7.96 8.34
C THR A 231 4.13 -9.11 9.33
N GLY A 232 5.15 -9.96 9.51
CA GLY A 232 5.10 -11.09 10.45
C GLY A 232 5.04 -10.64 11.91
N GLU A 233 5.93 -9.74 12.32
CA GLU A 233 6.01 -9.21 13.69
C GLU A 233 4.73 -8.47 14.09
N ILE A 234 4.27 -7.55 13.23
CA ILE A 234 3.06 -6.78 13.48
C ILE A 234 1.81 -7.68 13.47
N SER A 235 1.77 -8.72 12.63
CA SER A 235 0.69 -9.72 12.67
C SER A 235 0.68 -10.54 13.96
N LEU A 236 1.84 -10.79 14.57
CA LEU A 236 1.95 -11.45 15.89
C LEU A 236 1.53 -10.50 17.02
N LEU A 237 1.82 -9.21 16.92
CA LEU A 237 1.29 -8.20 17.86
C LEU A 237 -0.21 -8.01 17.73
N ALA A 238 -0.74 -8.25 16.53
CA ALA A 238 -2.16 -8.37 16.28
C ALA A 238 -2.73 -9.76 16.67
N ALA A 239 -1.95 -10.69 17.22
CA ALA A 239 -2.48 -11.98 17.66
C ALA A 239 -3.45 -11.78 18.84
N GLY A 240 -4.75 -11.78 18.52
CA GLY A 240 -5.86 -11.40 19.41
C GLY A 240 -6.82 -10.40 18.73
N ALA A 241 -6.29 -9.63 17.79
CA ALA A 241 -6.99 -8.79 16.81
C ALA A 241 -7.20 -9.55 15.48
N ARG A 242 -8.12 -9.07 14.64
CA ARG A 242 -8.27 -9.57 13.26
C ARG A 242 -7.00 -9.27 12.43
N ALA A 243 -6.76 -10.08 11.40
CA ALA A 243 -5.67 -9.89 10.45
C ALA A 243 -5.61 -8.47 9.90
N LEU A 244 -4.40 -7.94 9.70
CA LEU A 244 -4.15 -6.60 9.19
C LEU A 244 -4.03 -6.65 7.66
N SER A 245 -5.11 -6.32 6.96
CA SER A 245 -5.06 -6.15 5.50
C SER A 245 -4.56 -4.75 5.19
N CYS A 246 -3.25 -4.55 5.29
CA CYS A 246 -2.63 -3.24 5.23
C CYS A 246 -1.63 -3.08 4.09
N LYS A 247 -1.27 -1.83 3.77
CA LYS A 247 -0.15 -1.50 2.88
C LYS A 247 0.46 -0.18 3.28
N SER A 248 1.79 -0.16 3.38
CA SER A 248 2.59 1.06 3.60
C SER A 248 3.19 1.60 2.30
N GLY A 249 3.42 2.91 2.24
CA GLY A 249 4.17 3.59 1.20
C GLY A 249 5.08 4.67 1.76
N VAL A 250 6.26 4.81 1.14
CA VAL A 250 7.29 5.80 1.53
C VAL A 250 6.85 7.27 1.39
N GLY A 251 5.66 7.52 0.82
CA GLY A 251 4.99 8.82 0.90
C GLY A 251 4.41 9.13 2.29
N GLY A 252 4.57 8.23 3.27
CA GLY A 252 4.07 8.39 4.63
C GLY A 252 2.67 7.86 4.86
N LEU A 253 2.07 7.19 3.86
CA LEU A 253 0.74 6.60 3.95
C LEU A 253 0.80 5.16 4.46
N ILE A 254 -0.09 4.81 5.36
CA ILE A 254 -0.42 3.41 5.69
C ILE A 254 -1.93 3.24 5.59
N ILE A 255 -2.37 2.23 4.86
CA ILE A 255 -3.78 1.86 4.75
C ILE A 255 -4.06 0.55 5.47
N ASN A 256 -5.30 0.36 5.90
CA ASN A 256 -5.82 -0.92 6.35
C ASN A 256 -7.29 -1.07 5.94
N VAL A 257 -7.67 -2.28 5.55
CA VAL A 257 -9.02 -2.65 5.12
C VAL A 257 -9.53 -3.77 6.03
N ASP A 258 -10.72 -3.62 6.63
CA ASP A 258 -11.43 -4.71 7.32
C ASP A 258 -12.71 -5.05 6.51
N PRO A 259 -12.69 -6.13 5.70
CA PRO A 259 -13.84 -6.53 4.89
C PRO A 259 -15.13 -6.67 5.72
N GLY A 260 -16.20 -6.04 5.25
CA GLY A 260 -17.50 -6.02 5.92
C GLY A 260 -17.63 -5.00 7.05
N ARG A 261 -16.60 -4.16 7.31
CA ARG A 261 -16.65 -3.15 8.38
C ARG A 261 -16.27 -1.75 7.95
N GLY A 262 -15.11 -1.59 7.34
CA GLY A 262 -14.56 -0.28 7.09
C GLY A 262 -13.08 -0.30 6.74
N ALA A 263 -12.49 0.88 6.73
CA ALA A 263 -11.08 1.06 6.40
C ALA A 263 -10.54 2.32 7.05
N PHE A 264 -9.21 2.43 7.08
CA PHE A 264 -8.56 3.67 7.46
C PHE A 264 -7.28 3.90 6.66
N CYS A 265 -6.91 5.17 6.57
CA CYS A 265 -5.61 5.62 6.08
C CYS A 265 -4.98 6.55 7.11
N THR A 266 -3.70 6.35 7.39
CA THR A 266 -2.89 7.28 8.19
C THR A 266 -1.87 7.95 7.31
N TYR A 267 -1.62 9.23 7.53
CA TYR A 267 -0.52 9.97 6.94
C TYR A 267 0.45 10.44 8.03
N GLY A 268 1.74 10.18 7.84
CA GLY A 268 2.83 10.77 8.59
C GLY A 268 4.15 10.57 7.82
N PRO A 269 4.86 11.64 7.43
CA PRO A 269 5.95 11.55 6.46
C PRO A 269 7.27 11.00 7.01
N LYS A 270 7.41 10.96 8.35
CA LYS A 270 8.60 10.41 9.02
C LYS A 270 8.55 8.89 9.04
N LEU A 271 9.56 8.26 8.47
CA LEU A 271 9.67 6.83 8.27
C LEU A 271 10.69 6.20 9.22
N ASP A 272 10.50 4.92 9.51
CA ASP A 272 11.52 4.08 10.13
C ASP A 272 12.56 3.60 9.10
N SER A 273 13.54 2.82 9.55
CA SER A 273 14.59 2.24 8.71
C SER A 273 14.06 1.27 7.63
N ALA A 274 12.87 0.71 7.84
CA ALA A 274 12.16 -0.16 6.89
C ALA A 274 11.33 0.63 5.86
N GLY A 275 11.27 1.97 5.97
CA GLY A 275 10.52 2.83 5.06
C GLY A 275 9.01 2.91 5.36
N ASN A 276 8.59 2.56 6.57
CA ASN A 276 7.20 2.68 7.02
C ASN A 276 6.99 3.93 7.85
N SER A 277 5.82 4.57 7.71
CA SER A 277 5.45 5.71 8.57
C SER A 277 5.48 5.31 10.04
N VAL A 278 6.31 5.97 10.85
CA VAL A 278 6.38 5.74 12.30
C VAL A 278 5.03 6.06 12.93
N PHE A 279 4.48 7.23 12.60
CA PHE A 279 3.13 7.63 13.01
C PHE A 279 2.09 6.56 12.66
N GLY A 280 2.10 6.10 11.41
CA GLY A 280 1.15 5.10 10.93
C GLY A 280 1.28 3.76 11.66
N LYS A 281 2.50 3.26 11.90
CA LYS A 281 2.75 2.00 12.64
C LYS A 281 2.16 2.05 14.05
N TYR A 282 2.37 3.14 14.77
CA TYR A 282 1.83 3.31 16.13
C TYR A 282 0.30 3.50 16.15
N ALA A 283 -0.28 4.06 15.09
CA ALA A 283 -1.73 4.17 14.97
C ALA A 283 -2.39 2.85 14.50
N LEU A 284 -1.69 2.00 13.75
CA LEU A 284 -2.24 0.85 13.02
C LEU A 284 -2.96 -0.15 13.94
N ILE A 285 -2.26 -0.70 14.94
CA ILE A 285 -2.84 -1.73 15.83
C ILE A 285 -4.03 -1.18 16.63
N PRO A 286 -3.94 -0.01 17.29
CA PRO A 286 -5.09 0.57 17.98
C PRO A 286 -6.30 0.81 17.07
N LEU A 287 -6.10 1.34 15.85
CA LEU A 287 -7.18 1.59 14.90
C LEU A 287 -7.81 0.29 14.41
N ASN A 288 -7.00 -0.72 14.09
CA ASN A 288 -7.49 -2.03 13.67
C ASN A 288 -8.37 -2.67 14.76
N ASN A 289 -7.98 -2.55 16.02
CA ASN A 289 -8.77 -3.05 17.15
C ASN A 289 -10.11 -2.31 17.31
N LEU A 290 -10.12 -1.00 17.10
CA LEU A 290 -11.34 -0.20 17.15
C LEU A 290 -12.31 -0.55 16.02
N LEU A 291 -11.80 -0.86 14.83
CA LEU A 291 -12.61 -1.32 13.70
C LEU A 291 -13.10 -2.76 13.85
N ALA A 292 -12.28 -3.67 14.37
CA ALA A 292 -12.52 -5.11 14.32
C ALA A 292 -13.67 -5.68 15.21
N ALA A 293 -14.29 -4.87 16.09
CA ALA A 293 -15.59 -5.06 16.78
C ALA A 293 -15.58 -4.72 18.30
N PRO A 294 -16.74 -4.35 18.88
CA PRO A 294 -16.89 -4.01 20.31
C PRO A 294 -16.50 -5.11 21.31
N ASN A 295 -16.58 -6.40 20.94
CA ASN A 295 -16.38 -7.56 21.83
C ASN A 295 -15.16 -8.43 21.48
N GLY A 296 -14.22 -7.93 20.66
CA GLY A 296 -12.94 -8.62 20.42
C GLY A 296 -12.06 -8.63 21.67
N MET A 297 -11.14 -9.60 21.80
CA MET A 297 -10.08 -9.51 22.81
C MET A 297 -9.33 -8.19 22.63
N ARG A 298 -9.35 -7.34 23.65
CA ARG A 298 -8.59 -6.09 23.67
C ARG A 298 -7.37 -6.32 24.54
N LEU A 299 -6.18 -6.23 23.96
CA LEU A 299 -5.05 -5.78 24.76
C LEU A 299 -5.38 -4.37 25.24
N SER A 300 -5.11 -4.07 26.51
CA SER A 300 -5.28 -2.71 27.01
C SER A 300 -4.42 -1.76 26.17
N SER A 301 -4.82 -0.49 26.05
CA SER A 301 -4.01 0.50 25.33
C SER A 301 -2.59 0.54 25.87
N GLU A 302 -2.40 0.39 27.19
CA GLU A 302 -1.10 0.28 27.84
C GLU A 302 -0.28 -0.95 27.40
N GLU A 303 -0.89 -2.12 27.23
CA GLU A 303 -0.19 -3.32 26.75
C GLU A 303 0.21 -3.22 25.28
N ILE A 304 -0.65 -2.64 24.43
CA ILE A 304 -0.31 -2.36 23.02
C ILE A 304 0.85 -1.37 22.96
N ILE A 305 0.76 -0.28 23.72
CA ILE A 305 1.83 0.73 23.84
C ILE A 305 3.12 0.08 24.30
N ARG A 306 3.07 -0.76 25.34
CA ARG A 306 4.23 -1.46 25.91
C ARG A 306 4.85 -2.47 24.95
N SER A 307 4.04 -3.15 24.14
CA SER A 307 4.54 -4.12 23.18
C SER A 307 5.24 -3.44 22.00
N LEU A 308 4.66 -2.34 21.49
CA LEU A 308 5.27 -1.56 20.40
C LEU A 308 6.50 -0.76 20.86
N SER A 309 6.56 -0.34 22.13
CA SER A 309 7.73 0.39 22.67
C SER A 309 8.91 -0.50 23.05
N LYS A 310 8.73 -1.82 23.22
CA LYS A 310 9.86 -2.75 23.40
C LYS A 310 10.72 -2.88 22.14
N GLU A 311 10.15 -2.71 20.94
CA GLU A 311 10.90 -2.68 19.68
C GLU A 311 11.79 -1.44 19.53
N LEU A 312 11.67 -0.41 20.39
CA LEU A 312 12.51 0.79 20.36
C LEU A 312 13.77 0.69 21.24
N VAL A 313 13.87 -0.32 22.11
CA VAL A 313 14.95 -0.42 23.11
C VAL A 313 16.06 -1.39 22.68
N ASP A 314 15.81 -2.22 21.68
CA ASP A 314 16.79 -3.10 21.03
C ASP A 314 17.12 -2.61 19.59
#